data_AF-A0AAD6QB53-F1
#
_entry.id   AF-A0AAD6QB53-F1
#
_cell.length_a   1.000
_cell.length_b   1.000
_cell.length_c   1.000
_cell.angle_alpha   90.00
_cell.angle_beta   90.00
_cell.angle_gamma   90.00
#
_symmetry.space_group_name_H-M   'P 1'
#
loop_
_entity.id
_entity.type
_entity.pdbx_description
1 polymer ?
#
loop_
_entity_poly.entity_id
_entity_poly.type
_entity_poly.pdbx_seq_one_letter_code
_entity_poly.pdbx_strand_id
1 'polypeptide(L)'
;MCTTWWLLLVLFHCSPVTLPGFHVPESPGIRLKHEGLTALHPVVLVPGIVTGGLELWEGKPCAEGLFRKRLWGGSFTEVFKRPLCLLEHLSLHNETGLDPPGIRIRAVPGLVAADYFAPGYFVWAVLIESLAKIGYEGKNMHMAAYDWRLSFQNTEIREQTLSRLRSQIELMNITNGYKKVVMVPHSMGVIYFLHFLKWVEAPPPMGGGGGPGWCAKHIKAIMNIGPVFLGVPKTISNLLSAEAKDVASTRAMDPGVLDSEILGLQTLEHVMRVTRTWDSMASLLPKGGETIWGNLDWSPEEGHACDFSKKRYSRASAGEKDTNGSDVKIDDVLRAAAGASGAEIGGDKVYSDIFRMSERINLRQ
;
A
#
# COMPACT_ATOMS: atom_id res chain seq x y z
N MET A 1 39.26 6.59 -18.30
CA MET A 1 37.84 6.18 -18.21
C MET A 1 37.27 6.33 -16.80
N CYS A 2 37.94 5.86 -15.74
CA CYS A 2 37.46 6.11 -14.37
C CYS A 2 37.54 7.59 -13.93
N THR A 3 38.60 8.32 -14.31
CA THR A 3 38.75 9.75 -13.96
C THR A 3 37.73 10.64 -14.67
N THR A 4 37.39 10.34 -15.92
CA THR A 4 36.33 11.04 -16.68
C THR A 4 34.94 10.79 -16.12
N TRP A 5 34.67 9.59 -15.58
CA TRP A 5 33.40 9.25 -14.93
C TRP A 5 33.22 9.98 -13.59
N TRP A 6 34.29 10.07 -12.80
CA TRP A 6 34.30 10.87 -11.58
C TRP A 6 34.17 12.37 -11.86
N LEU A 7 34.82 12.88 -12.91
CA LEU A 7 34.69 14.28 -13.31
C LEU A 7 33.26 14.60 -13.76
N LEU A 8 32.61 13.71 -14.52
CA LEU A 8 31.22 13.85 -14.95
C LEU A 8 30.24 13.79 -13.78
N LEU A 9 30.46 12.91 -12.80
CA LEU A 9 29.66 12.85 -11.57
C LEU A 9 29.82 14.11 -10.71
N VAL A 10 31.05 14.62 -10.57
CA VAL A 10 31.31 15.87 -9.84
C VAL A 10 30.69 17.06 -10.58
N LEU A 11 30.81 17.14 -11.90
CA LEU A 11 30.15 18.19 -12.70
C LEU A 11 28.61 18.09 -12.64
N PHE A 12 28.05 16.88 -12.58
CA PHE A 12 26.61 16.65 -12.43
C PHE A 12 26.12 17.02 -11.03
N HIS A 13 26.91 16.78 -9.98
CA HIS A 13 26.58 17.14 -8.60
C HIS A 13 26.90 18.60 -8.23
N CYS A 14 27.86 19.25 -8.90
CA CYS A 14 28.24 20.65 -8.68
C CYS A 14 27.50 21.64 -9.58
N SER A 15 26.77 21.18 -10.59
CA SER A 15 25.86 22.04 -11.34
C SER A 15 24.60 22.28 -10.50
N PRO A 16 24.30 23.51 -10.04
CA PRO A 16 22.95 23.81 -9.61
C PRO A 16 22.06 23.54 -10.82
N VAL A 17 21.14 22.57 -10.71
CA VAL A 17 20.16 22.28 -11.75
C VAL A 17 19.17 23.45 -11.78
N THR A 18 19.62 24.55 -12.37
CA THR A 18 18.81 25.65 -12.88
C THR A 18 19.31 25.93 -14.29
N LEU A 19 19.16 24.93 -15.16
CA LEU A 19 19.15 25.18 -16.61
C LEU A 19 18.02 26.20 -16.88
N PRO A 20 18.30 27.34 -17.56
CA PRO A 20 17.27 28.32 -17.86
C PRO A 20 16.21 27.64 -18.75
N GLY A 21 15.00 27.45 -18.21
CA GLY A 21 13.87 26.82 -18.92
C GLY A 21 13.43 25.44 -18.41
N PHE A 22 14.18 24.78 -17.53
CA PHE A 22 13.70 23.57 -16.83
C PHE A 22 13.21 23.95 -15.43
N HIS A 23 11.94 24.30 -15.30
CA HIS A 23 11.29 24.35 -14.00
C HIS A 23 11.10 22.92 -13.50
N VAL A 24 11.77 22.57 -12.40
CA VAL A 24 11.41 21.38 -11.62
C VAL A 24 9.96 21.59 -11.17
N PRO A 25 9.02 20.68 -11.47
CA PRO A 25 7.64 20.83 -11.05
C PRO A 25 7.59 20.97 -9.53
N GLU A 26 6.95 22.05 -9.07
CA GLU A 26 6.79 22.34 -7.65
C GLU A 26 5.97 21.22 -6.99
N SER A 27 6.41 20.74 -5.82
CA SER A 27 5.71 19.64 -5.17
C SER A 27 4.31 20.08 -4.70
N PRO A 28 3.32 19.17 -4.71
CA PRO A 28 1.94 19.46 -4.28
C PRO A 28 1.87 20.20 -2.94
N GLY A 29 2.67 19.78 -1.96
CA GLY A 29 2.71 20.41 -0.64
C GLY A 29 3.22 21.85 -0.63
N ILE A 30 4.19 22.22 -1.49
CA ILE A 30 4.68 23.60 -1.57
C ILE A 30 3.63 24.48 -2.26
N ARG A 31 3.07 24.02 -3.38
CA ARG A 31 2.02 24.72 -4.11
C ARG A 31 0.83 25.05 -3.19
N LEU A 32 0.32 24.04 -2.47
CA LEU A 32 -0.82 24.23 -1.57
C LEU A 32 -0.47 25.07 -0.34
N LYS A 33 0.78 25.06 0.12
CA LYS A 33 1.24 26.00 1.14
C LYS A 33 1.18 27.45 0.65
N HIS A 34 1.55 27.71 -0.60
CA HIS A 34 1.42 29.04 -1.20
C HIS A 34 -0.05 29.48 -1.35
N GLU A 35 -0.97 28.54 -1.54
CA GLU A 35 -2.42 28.79 -1.48
C GLU A 35 -2.94 29.02 -0.04
N GLY A 36 -2.08 28.93 0.98
CA GLY A 36 -2.43 29.19 2.38
C GLY A 36 -2.97 27.98 3.14
N LEU A 37 -2.86 26.76 2.59
CA LEU A 37 -3.30 25.56 3.30
C LEU A 37 -2.42 25.27 4.52
N THR A 38 -3.07 24.89 5.61
CA THR A 38 -2.44 24.51 6.87
C THR A 38 -3.09 23.26 7.45
N ALA A 39 -2.36 22.55 8.31
CA ALA A 39 -2.88 21.36 8.98
C ALA A 39 -4.09 21.68 9.89
N LEU A 40 -5.20 20.96 9.71
CA LEU A 40 -6.43 21.13 10.49
C LEU A 40 -6.91 19.83 11.12
N HIS A 41 -7.10 18.80 10.30
CA HIS A 41 -7.59 17.49 10.75
C HIS A 41 -6.43 16.49 10.86
N PRO A 42 -6.28 15.76 11.98
CA PRO A 42 -5.28 14.69 12.05
C PRO A 42 -5.46 13.67 10.92
N VAL A 43 -4.35 13.12 10.41
CA VAL A 43 -4.34 12.18 9.29
C VAL A 43 -3.85 10.81 9.73
N VAL A 44 -4.60 9.76 9.39
CA VAL A 44 -4.17 8.37 9.58
C VAL A 44 -4.06 7.68 8.22
N LEU A 45 -2.85 7.22 7.90
CA LEU A 45 -2.53 6.48 6.69
C LEU A 45 -2.73 4.97 6.97
N VAL A 46 -3.46 4.27 6.09
CA VAL A 46 -3.71 2.83 6.23
C VAL A 46 -3.11 2.10 5.02
N PRO A 47 -1.96 1.41 5.21
CA PRO A 47 -1.22 0.76 4.13
C PRO A 47 -1.99 -0.43 3.55
N GLY A 48 -1.62 -0.81 2.31
CA GLY A 48 -2.13 -1.98 1.62
C GLY A 48 -1.26 -3.21 1.83
N ILE A 49 -1.61 -4.29 1.13
CA ILE A 49 -0.85 -5.54 1.17
C ILE A 49 0.61 -5.30 0.75
N VAL A 50 1.55 -5.97 1.39
CA VAL A 50 2.98 -5.96 1.02
C VAL A 50 3.69 -4.60 1.26
N THR A 51 2.98 -3.53 1.61
CA THR A 51 3.58 -2.18 1.69
C THR A 51 4.22 -1.85 3.04
N GLY A 52 3.82 -2.50 4.13
CA GLY A 52 4.38 -2.28 5.46
C GLY A 52 5.58 -3.17 5.74
N GLY A 53 6.62 -2.62 6.36
CA GLY A 53 7.78 -3.37 6.81
C GLY A 53 7.44 -4.39 7.89
N LEU A 54 8.09 -5.55 7.84
CA LEU A 54 7.95 -6.63 8.83
C LEU A 54 9.32 -6.96 9.42
N GLU A 55 9.41 -7.04 10.75
CA GLU A 55 10.64 -7.29 11.50
C GLU A 55 10.58 -8.61 12.29
N LEU A 56 11.73 -9.25 12.43
CA LEU A 56 11.88 -10.52 13.15
C LEU A 56 11.99 -10.30 14.67
N TRP A 57 11.27 -11.11 15.45
CA TRP A 57 11.35 -11.15 16.90
C TRP A 57 11.82 -12.51 17.43
N GLU A 58 11.51 -13.57 16.70
CA GLU A 58 11.96 -14.93 16.99
C GLU A 58 12.05 -15.67 15.66
N GLY A 59 13.11 -16.45 15.47
CA GLY A 59 13.34 -17.16 14.23
C GLY A 59 14.15 -18.43 14.42
N LYS A 60 14.14 -19.27 13.40
CA LYS A 60 14.90 -20.52 13.34
C LYS A 60 16.41 -20.24 13.19
N PRO A 61 17.29 -21.24 13.38
CA PRO A 61 18.74 -21.05 13.28
C PRO A 61 19.21 -20.36 11.98
N CYS A 62 18.50 -20.56 10.87
CA CYS A 62 18.83 -19.88 9.60
C CYS A 62 18.68 -18.35 9.65
N ALA A 63 17.94 -17.80 10.62
CA ALA A 63 17.73 -16.38 10.84
C ALA A 63 18.56 -15.83 12.03
N GLU A 64 19.56 -16.57 12.50
CA GLU A 64 20.45 -16.13 13.56
C GLU A 64 21.12 -14.78 13.21
N GLY A 65 21.16 -13.88 14.19
CA GLY A 65 21.67 -12.50 14.02
C GLY A 65 20.69 -11.51 13.39
N LEU A 66 19.48 -11.93 13.02
CA LEU A 66 18.47 -11.06 12.38
C LEU A 66 17.41 -10.51 13.35
N PHE A 67 17.61 -10.64 14.67
CA PHE A 67 16.69 -10.08 15.67
C PHE A 67 16.45 -8.58 15.43
N ARG A 68 15.18 -8.18 15.37
CA ARG A 68 14.70 -6.81 15.10
C ARG A 68 15.16 -6.21 13.76
N LYS A 69 15.65 -7.04 12.84
CA LYS A 69 15.92 -6.64 11.45
C LYS A 69 14.65 -6.78 10.63
N ARG A 70 14.48 -5.87 9.65
CA ARG A 70 13.39 -5.95 8.67
C ARG A 70 13.65 -7.10 7.71
N LEU A 71 12.81 -8.12 7.79
CA LEU A 71 12.77 -9.21 6.81
C LEU A 71 12.01 -8.80 5.55
N TRP A 72 11.07 -7.86 5.70
CA TRP A 72 10.30 -7.26 4.61
C TRP A 72 10.40 -5.73 4.67
N GLY A 73 10.59 -5.07 3.51
CA GLY A 73 10.70 -3.60 3.44
C GLY A 73 11.99 -3.04 4.06
N GLY A 74 13.12 -3.72 3.84
CA GLY A 74 14.45 -3.38 4.37
C GLY A 74 15.56 -3.59 3.34
N SER A 75 16.82 -3.76 3.79
CA SER A 75 17.93 -4.04 2.88
C SER A 75 17.76 -5.42 2.24
N PHE A 76 17.61 -5.47 0.91
CA PHE A 76 17.47 -6.73 0.17
C PHE A 76 18.71 -7.64 0.23
N THR A 77 19.84 -7.13 0.73
CA THR A 77 21.09 -7.90 0.83
C THR A 77 20.94 -9.19 1.66
N GLU A 78 20.17 -9.15 2.75
CA GLU A 78 19.96 -10.35 3.59
C GLU A 78 18.89 -11.28 2.98
N VAL A 79 17.94 -10.72 2.24
CA VAL A 79 16.91 -11.45 1.48
C VAL A 79 17.55 -12.33 0.40
N PHE A 80 18.48 -11.78 -0.38
CA PHE A 80 19.18 -12.51 -1.44
C PHE A 80 20.12 -13.60 -0.90
N LYS A 81 20.69 -13.43 0.30
CA LYS A 81 21.59 -14.43 0.89
C LYS A 81 20.87 -15.69 1.34
N ARG A 82 19.61 -15.59 1.78
CA ARG A 82 18.89 -16.70 2.43
C ARG A 82 17.40 -16.74 2.00
N PRO A 83 17.10 -16.96 0.70
CA PRO A 83 15.73 -16.85 0.18
C PRO A 83 14.75 -17.84 0.82
N LEU A 84 15.15 -19.12 0.99
CA LEU A 84 14.29 -20.13 1.61
C LEU A 84 14.03 -19.84 3.10
N CYS A 85 15.04 -19.33 3.82
CA CYS A 85 14.87 -18.92 5.21
C CYS A 85 13.87 -17.76 5.31
N LEU A 86 13.96 -16.77 4.42
CA LEU A 86 13.00 -15.68 4.39
C LEU A 86 11.58 -16.17 4.13
N LEU A 87 11.41 -17.02 3.11
CA LEU A 87 10.11 -17.60 2.74
C LEU A 87 9.48 -18.37 3.90
N GLU A 88 10.28 -19.18 4.59
CA GLU A 88 9.84 -19.90 5.80
C GLU A 88 9.37 -18.93 6.89
N HIS A 89 10.11 -17.85 7.16
CA HIS A 89 9.74 -16.87 8.18
C HIS A 89 8.53 -16.03 7.79
N LEU A 90 8.32 -15.79 6.49
CA LEU A 90 7.13 -15.09 5.98
C LEU A 90 5.88 -15.96 5.91
N SER A 91 5.99 -17.27 6.05
CA SER A 91 4.84 -18.17 6.10
C SER A 91 3.98 -17.98 7.35
N LEU A 92 2.70 -18.26 7.23
CA LEU A 92 1.76 -18.40 8.34
C LEU A 92 1.42 -19.88 8.54
N HIS A 93 0.93 -20.20 9.73
CA HIS A 93 0.46 -21.54 10.06
C HIS A 93 -0.85 -21.85 9.32
N ASN A 94 -0.86 -22.90 8.50
CA ASN A 94 -1.96 -23.21 7.58
C ASN A 94 -3.35 -23.33 8.23
N GLU A 95 -3.43 -23.77 9.49
CA GLU A 95 -4.72 -23.98 10.16
C GLU A 95 -5.19 -22.76 10.97
N THR A 96 -4.26 -22.02 11.58
CA THR A 96 -4.62 -20.94 12.52
C THR A 96 -4.54 -19.57 11.86
N GLY A 97 -3.80 -19.44 10.75
CA GLY A 97 -3.52 -18.16 10.10
C GLY A 97 -2.65 -17.24 10.95
N LEU A 98 -1.93 -17.78 11.94
CA LEU A 98 -1.02 -17.05 12.84
C LEU A 98 0.45 -17.41 12.58
N ASP A 99 1.37 -16.92 13.40
CA ASP A 99 2.78 -17.23 13.25
C ASP A 99 3.05 -18.74 13.45
N PRO A 100 3.92 -19.37 12.65
CA PRO A 100 4.36 -20.74 12.88
C PRO A 100 5.15 -20.88 14.21
N PRO A 101 5.17 -22.09 14.84
CA PRO A 101 5.97 -22.33 16.03
C PRO A 101 7.46 -21.97 15.85
N GLY A 102 8.03 -21.24 16.82
CA GLY A 102 9.43 -20.81 16.79
C GLY A 102 9.73 -19.65 15.83
N ILE A 103 8.69 -19.01 15.28
CA ILE A 103 8.81 -17.83 14.41
C ILE A 103 7.89 -16.75 14.96
N ARG A 104 8.38 -15.52 15.10
CA ARG A 104 7.57 -14.34 15.41
C ARG A 104 8.01 -13.18 14.54
N ILE A 105 7.07 -12.68 13.75
CA ILE A 105 7.25 -11.49 12.91
C ILE A 105 6.24 -10.43 13.33
N ARG A 106 6.68 -9.18 13.44
CA ARG A 106 5.82 -8.06 13.84
C ARG A 106 5.86 -6.96 12.79
N ALA A 107 4.77 -6.22 12.68
CA ALA A 107 4.74 -5.03 11.84
C ALA A 107 5.66 -3.96 12.44
N VAL A 108 6.47 -3.32 11.59
CA VAL A 108 7.28 -2.19 12.01
C VAL A 108 6.34 -1.03 12.38
N PRO A 109 6.46 -0.43 13.58
CA PRO A 109 5.57 0.65 13.98
C PRO A 109 5.99 2.02 13.40
N GLY A 110 5.03 2.94 13.32
CA GLY A 110 5.28 4.35 13.00
C GLY A 110 5.36 4.65 11.50
N LEU A 111 5.66 5.92 11.17
CA LEU A 111 5.70 6.40 9.78
C LEU A 111 6.76 5.68 8.93
N VAL A 112 7.86 5.26 9.58
CA VAL A 112 8.95 4.49 8.96
C VAL A 112 8.54 3.10 8.45
N ALA A 113 7.32 2.66 8.79
CA ALA A 113 6.81 1.37 8.36
C ALA A 113 6.58 1.29 6.85
N ALA A 114 6.22 2.40 6.21
CA ALA A 114 5.84 2.41 4.80
C ALA A 114 6.25 3.68 4.03
N ASP A 115 7.10 4.54 4.61
CA ASP A 115 7.66 5.70 3.91
C ASP A 115 8.53 5.28 2.72
N TYR A 116 9.53 4.43 2.99
CA TYR A 116 10.46 3.85 2.02
C TYR A 116 10.43 2.33 2.16
N PHE A 117 9.77 1.68 1.20
CA PHE A 117 9.75 0.22 1.14
C PHE A 117 11.12 -0.35 0.74
N ALA A 118 11.80 0.36 -0.16
CA ALA A 118 13.14 0.07 -0.65
C ALA A 118 13.77 1.35 -1.23
N PRO A 119 15.12 1.42 -1.36
CA PRO A 119 15.77 2.50 -2.10
C PRO A 119 15.14 2.65 -3.51
N GLY A 120 14.52 3.80 -3.79
CA GLY A 120 13.88 4.10 -5.08
C GLY A 120 12.42 3.64 -5.23
N TYR A 121 11.80 2.99 -4.23
CA TYR A 121 10.38 2.63 -4.22
C TYR A 121 9.64 3.36 -3.10
N PHE A 122 8.99 4.47 -3.47
CA PHE A 122 8.29 5.38 -2.57
C PHE A 122 6.80 5.03 -2.53
N VAL A 123 6.32 4.44 -1.44
CA VAL A 123 4.89 4.10 -1.33
C VAL A 123 4.10 5.28 -0.76
N TRP A 124 4.61 5.90 0.31
CA TRP A 124 3.92 6.99 1.00
C TRP A 124 4.77 8.26 1.16
N ALA A 125 6.08 8.21 0.89
CA ALA A 125 6.99 9.32 1.15
C ALA A 125 6.56 10.65 0.50
N VAL A 126 6.08 10.63 -0.76
CA VAL A 126 5.66 11.85 -1.46
C VAL A 126 4.44 12.51 -0.78
N LEU A 127 3.47 11.72 -0.34
CA LEU A 127 2.30 12.21 0.38
C LEU A 127 2.68 12.73 1.77
N ILE A 128 3.51 11.97 2.51
CA ILE A 128 4.01 12.36 3.84
C ILE A 128 4.80 13.67 3.76
N GLU A 129 5.70 13.80 2.78
CA GLU A 129 6.46 15.04 2.58
C GLU A 129 5.53 16.20 2.22
N SER A 130 4.55 15.98 1.35
CA SER A 130 3.60 17.02 0.96
C SER A 130 2.76 17.51 2.16
N LEU A 131 2.27 16.58 2.99
CA LEU A 131 1.59 16.91 4.26
C LEU A 131 2.53 17.68 5.20
N ALA A 132 3.80 17.29 5.29
CA ALA A 132 4.77 17.99 6.14
C ALA A 132 4.98 19.45 5.71
N LYS A 133 4.93 19.77 4.40
CA LYS A 133 5.06 21.15 3.91
C LYS A 133 3.94 22.07 4.41
N ILE A 134 2.73 21.55 4.64
CA ILE A 134 1.57 22.30 5.16
C ILE A 134 1.41 22.19 6.69
N GLY A 135 2.41 21.66 7.40
CA GLY A 135 2.47 21.67 8.88
C GLY A 135 2.05 20.38 9.58
N TYR A 136 1.97 19.25 8.87
CA TYR A 136 1.83 17.94 9.52
C TYR A 136 3.16 17.44 10.07
N GLU A 137 3.10 16.74 11.19
CA GLU A 137 4.22 16.10 11.89
C GLU A 137 3.73 14.87 12.66
N GLY A 138 4.61 14.20 13.40
CA GLY A 138 4.27 12.96 14.11
C GLY A 138 3.14 13.07 15.15
N LYS A 139 2.76 14.29 15.59
CA LYS A 139 1.66 14.50 16.55
C LYS A 139 0.26 14.51 15.93
N ASN A 140 0.17 14.80 14.63
CA ASN A 140 -1.09 14.93 13.89
C ASN A 140 -1.13 14.05 12.62
N MET A 141 -0.13 13.18 12.45
CA MET A 141 -0.04 12.19 11.37
C MET A 141 0.39 10.83 11.92
N HIS A 142 -0.32 9.77 11.54
CA HIS A 142 -0.05 8.41 12.01
C HIS A 142 -0.12 7.39 10.86
N MET A 143 0.74 6.38 10.90
CA MET A 143 0.69 5.21 10.01
C MET A 143 0.12 4.03 10.79
N ALA A 144 -1.04 3.55 10.39
CA ALA A 144 -1.68 2.36 10.97
C ALA A 144 -0.97 1.10 10.48
N ALA A 145 0.23 0.82 11.01
CA ALA A 145 0.99 -0.36 10.65
C ALA A 145 0.33 -1.64 11.21
N TYR A 146 0.15 -2.63 10.34
CA TYR A 146 -0.38 -3.95 10.67
C TYR A 146 0.32 -5.02 9.85
N ASP A 147 0.27 -6.27 10.31
CA ASP A 147 0.76 -7.40 9.53
C ASP A 147 -0.25 -7.76 8.46
N TRP A 148 0.06 -7.30 7.25
CA TRP A 148 -0.77 -7.46 6.08
C TRP A 148 -0.87 -8.90 5.58
N ARG A 149 -0.21 -9.88 6.19
CA ARG A 149 -0.36 -11.31 5.86
C ARG A 149 -1.60 -11.92 6.52
N LEU A 150 -1.93 -11.46 7.72
CA LEU A 150 -2.99 -12.01 8.55
C LEU A 150 -4.39 -11.67 8.03
N SER A 151 -5.38 -12.50 8.36
CA SER A 151 -6.78 -12.09 8.29
C SER A 151 -7.01 -10.88 9.20
N PHE A 152 -7.97 -10.02 8.85
CA PHE A 152 -8.20 -8.77 9.57
C PHE A 152 -8.63 -9.00 11.03
N GLN A 153 -9.32 -10.11 11.32
CA GLN A 153 -9.65 -10.48 12.70
C GLN A 153 -8.42 -11.02 13.45
N ASN A 154 -7.53 -11.74 12.77
CA ASN A 154 -6.32 -12.25 13.40
C ASN A 154 -5.32 -11.15 13.78
N THR A 155 -5.35 -9.99 13.12
CA THR A 155 -4.54 -8.83 13.57
C THR A 155 -4.98 -8.37 14.96
N GLU A 156 -6.27 -8.40 15.25
CA GLU A 156 -6.80 -8.12 16.58
C GLU A 156 -6.42 -9.23 17.56
N ILE A 157 -6.66 -10.49 17.23
CA ILE A 157 -6.33 -11.61 18.14
C ILE A 157 -4.85 -11.63 18.52
N ARG A 158 -3.95 -11.41 17.55
CA ARG A 158 -2.50 -11.52 17.76
C ARG A 158 -1.88 -10.28 18.40
N GLU A 159 -2.21 -9.09 17.89
CA GLU A 159 -1.51 -7.84 18.23
C GLU A 159 -2.44 -6.73 18.73
N GLN A 160 -3.74 -7.00 18.84
CA GLN A 160 -4.76 -6.02 19.22
C GLN A 160 -4.71 -4.79 18.31
N THR A 161 -4.42 -5.00 17.01
CA THR A 161 -4.15 -3.90 16.08
C THR A 161 -5.37 -3.03 15.82
N LEU A 162 -6.59 -3.61 15.82
CA LEU A 162 -7.82 -2.84 15.64
C LEU A 162 -8.11 -2.02 16.90
N SER A 163 -7.95 -2.61 18.09
CA SER A 163 -8.05 -1.91 19.36
C SER A 163 -7.03 -0.76 19.47
N ARG A 164 -5.79 -1.00 19.06
CA ARG A 164 -4.75 0.03 19.01
C ARG A 164 -5.10 1.15 18.03
N LEU A 165 -5.59 0.83 16.84
CA LEU A 165 -6.03 1.81 15.87
C LEU A 165 -7.18 2.67 16.42
N ARG A 166 -8.17 2.04 17.07
CA ARG A 166 -9.26 2.73 17.76
C ARG A 166 -8.70 3.72 18.80
N SER A 167 -7.84 3.28 19.71
CA SER A 167 -7.26 4.13 20.74
C SER A 167 -6.41 5.26 20.15
N GLN A 168 -5.68 5.02 19.06
CA GLN A 168 -4.92 6.07 18.37
C GLN A 168 -5.83 7.12 17.75
N ILE A 169 -6.93 6.72 17.11
CA ILE A 169 -7.91 7.67 16.55
C ILE A 169 -8.57 8.51 17.65
N GLU A 170 -8.96 7.89 18.76
CA GLU A 170 -9.51 8.58 19.93
C GLU A 170 -8.49 9.57 20.52
N LEU A 171 -7.24 9.14 20.68
CA LEU A 171 -6.16 9.98 21.18
C LEU A 171 -5.89 11.17 20.26
N MET A 172 -5.72 10.93 18.95
CA MET A 172 -5.49 11.97 17.96
C MET A 172 -6.64 12.97 17.91
N ASN A 173 -7.88 12.51 18.07
CA ASN A 173 -9.03 13.41 18.18
C ASN A 173 -8.88 14.36 19.36
N ILE A 174 -8.57 13.85 20.56
CA ILE A 174 -8.43 14.67 21.78
C ILE A 174 -7.23 15.63 21.68
N THR A 175 -6.06 15.12 21.30
CA THR A 175 -4.81 15.90 21.29
C THR A 175 -4.75 16.94 20.18
N ASN A 176 -5.59 16.81 19.14
CA ASN A 176 -5.73 17.80 18.06
C ASN A 176 -6.99 18.67 18.23
N GLY A 177 -7.41 18.94 19.47
CA GLY A 177 -8.50 19.88 19.75
C GLY A 177 -9.87 19.38 19.31
N TYR A 178 -10.15 18.09 19.51
CA TYR A 178 -11.39 17.40 19.14
C TYR A 178 -11.70 17.41 17.63
N LYS A 179 -10.68 17.64 16.80
CA LYS A 179 -10.81 17.53 15.34
C LYS A 179 -10.94 16.07 14.93
N LYS A 180 -11.97 15.77 14.14
CA LYS A 180 -12.17 14.44 13.56
C LYS A 180 -11.02 14.08 12.62
N VAL A 181 -10.68 12.79 12.55
CA VAL A 181 -9.54 12.26 11.79
C VAL A 181 -9.90 12.05 10.32
N VAL A 182 -9.00 12.44 9.42
CA VAL A 182 -9.05 12.06 8.00
C VAL A 182 -8.29 10.75 7.81
N MET A 183 -8.98 9.75 7.27
CA MET A 183 -8.44 8.42 7.04
C MET A 183 -8.02 8.29 5.58
N VAL A 184 -6.80 7.83 5.31
CA VAL A 184 -6.27 7.67 3.94
C VAL A 184 -5.87 6.20 3.73
N PRO A 185 -6.84 5.31 3.48
CA PRO A 185 -6.55 3.93 3.17
C PRO A 185 -6.17 3.71 1.69
N HIS A 186 -5.24 2.79 1.45
CA HIS A 186 -4.76 2.43 0.10
C HIS A 186 -4.89 0.94 -0.19
N SER A 187 -5.34 0.59 -1.41
CA SER A 187 -5.41 -0.80 -1.89
C SER A 187 -6.15 -1.71 -0.87
N MET A 188 -5.56 -2.83 -0.45
CA MET A 188 -6.14 -3.73 0.58
C MET A 188 -6.46 -2.99 1.89
N GLY A 189 -5.73 -1.93 2.22
CA GLY A 189 -5.97 -1.09 3.39
C GLY A 189 -7.36 -0.45 3.39
N VAL A 190 -7.99 -0.31 2.22
CA VAL A 190 -9.40 0.13 2.10
C VAL A 190 -10.35 -0.92 2.65
N ILE A 191 -10.15 -2.20 2.33
CA ILE A 191 -10.99 -3.28 2.87
C ILE A 191 -10.69 -3.48 4.36
N TYR A 192 -9.42 -3.39 4.77
CA TYR A 192 -9.03 -3.45 6.18
C TYR A 192 -9.72 -2.35 6.99
N PHE A 193 -9.72 -1.12 6.48
CA PHE A 193 -10.38 -0.01 7.16
C PHE A 193 -11.91 -0.14 7.12
N LEU A 194 -12.50 -0.66 6.03
CA LEU A 194 -13.93 -0.98 5.99
C LEU A 194 -14.31 -2.03 7.05
N HIS A 195 -13.48 -3.05 7.23
CA HIS A 195 -13.64 -4.03 8.31
C HIS A 195 -13.56 -3.35 9.68
N PHE A 196 -12.56 -2.48 9.90
CA PHE A 196 -12.43 -1.70 11.14
C PHE A 196 -13.68 -0.86 11.45
N LEU A 197 -14.27 -0.18 10.46
CA LEU A 197 -15.49 0.63 10.67
C LEU A 197 -16.66 -0.21 11.19
N LYS A 198 -16.82 -1.45 10.70
CA LYS A 198 -17.85 -2.37 11.20
C LYS A 198 -17.47 -2.97 12.55
N TRP A 199 -16.22 -3.35 12.70
CA TRP A 199 -15.69 -3.93 13.92
C TRP A 199 -15.82 -2.94 15.09
N VAL A 200 -15.43 -1.68 14.93
CA VAL A 200 -15.33 -0.70 16.03
C VAL A 200 -16.70 -0.38 16.63
N GLU A 201 -17.77 -0.35 15.84
CA GLU A 201 -19.13 -0.07 16.32
C GLU A 201 -19.86 -1.32 16.81
N ALA A 202 -19.40 -2.51 16.42
CA ALA A 202 -19.97 -3.77 16.88
C ALA A 202 -19.71 -4.01 18.38
N PRO A 203 -20.63 -4.67 19.10
CA PRO A 203 -20.47 -4.94 20.52
C PRO A 203 -19.38 -6.00 20.78
N PRO A 204 -18.74 -5.96 21.97
CA PRO A 204 -17.87 -7.05 22.42
C PRO A 204 -18.65 -8.39 22.52
N PRO A 205 -17.98 -9.55 22.43
CA PRO A 205 -16.53 -9.74 22.34
C PRO A 205 -15.96 -9.69 20.91
N MET A 206 -16.80 -9.69 19.88
CA MET A 206 -16.34 -9.73 18.48
C MET A 206 -15.99 -8.35 17.91
N GLY A 207 -16.65 -7.30 18.40
CA GLY A 207 -16.40 -5.92 17.99
C GLY A 207 -15.64 -5.09 19.02
N GLY A 208 -15.22 -3.91 18.59
CA GLY A 208 -14.45 -2.97 19.38
C GLY A 208 -15.26 -2.25 20.46
N GLY A 209 -16.59 -2.29 20.45
CA GLY A 209 -17.43 -1.73 21.52
C GLY A 209 -17.43 -0.20 21.61
N GLY A 210 -17.20 0.50 20.49
CA GLY A 210 -17.30 1.96 20.39
C GLY A 210 -18.73 2.50 20.31
N GLY A 211 -19.69 1.65 19.94
CA GLY A 211 -21.11 2.00 19.75
C GLY A 211 -21.41 2.66 18.39
N PRO A 212 -22.70 2.78 18.01
CA PRO A 212 -23.15 3.15 16.65
C PRO A 212 -22.86 4.61 16.23
N GLY A 213 -22.32 5.43 17.13
CA GLY A 213 -21.95 6.81 16.85
C GLY A 213 -20.44 7.04 16.80
N TRP A 214 -19.63 5.99 16.97
CA TRP A 214 -18.18 6.14 17.10
C TRP A 214 -17.56 6.71 15.82
N CYS A 215 -17.93 6.18 14.65
CA CYS A 215 -17.40 6.67 13.37
C CYS A 215 -17.83 8.13 13.13
N ALA A 216 -19.09 8.45 13.39
CA ALA A 216 -19.61 9.81 13.25
C ALA A 216 -18.91 10.81 14.20
N LYS A 217 -18.50 10.37 15.38
CA LYS A 217 -17.79 11.19 16.36
C LYS A 217 -16.32 11.42 15.98
N HIS A 218 -15.64 10.41 15.46
CA HIS A 218 -14.18 10.44 15.33
C HIS A 218 -13.66 10.61 13.89
N ILE A 219 -14.43 10.26 12.86
CA ILE A 219 -13.98 10.27 11.47
C ILE A 219 -14.55 11.48 10.71
N LYS A 220 -13.67 12.24 10.04
CA LYS A 220 -14.02 13.41 9.21
C LYS A 220 -14.36 12.98 7.79
N ALA A 221 -13.44 12.25 7.18
CA ALA A 221 -13.47 11.84 5.79
C ALA A 221 -12.60 10.59 5.59
N ILE A 222 -12.90 9.84 4.51
CA ILE A 222 -12.15 8.66 4.10
C ILE A 222 -11.71 8.88 2.66
N MET A 223 -10.40 9.04 2.46
CA MET A 223 -9.77 9.28 1.16
C MET A 223 -9.20 7.97 0.62
N ASN A 224 -10.03 7.18 -0.04
CA ASN A 224 -9.63 5.88 -0.59
C ASN A 224 -8.70 6.05 -1.79
N ILE A 225 -7.52 5.43 -1.75
CA ILE A 225 -6.58 5.39 -2.87
C ILE A 225 -6.58 3.98 -3.45
N GLY A 226 -7.02 3.84 -4.71
CA GLY A 226 -7.10 2.53 -5.39
C GLY A 226 -7.92 1.49 -4.63
N PRO A 227 -9.19 1.77 -4.28
CA PRO A 227 -10.02 0.86 -3.51
C PRO A 227 -10.29 -0.46 -4.26
N VAL A 228 -10.25 -1.57 -3.52
CA VAL A 228 -10.46 -2.93 -4.05
C VAL A 228 -11.67 -3.62 -3.39
N PHE A 229 -12.78 -2.89 -3.24
CA PHE A 229 -13.98 -3.36 -2.51
C PHE A 229 -14.50 -4.72 -3.01
N LEU A 230 -14.49 -4.93 -4.33
CA LEU A 230 -14.97 -6.16 -4.95
C LEU A 230 -13.85 -7.19 -5.19
N GLY A 231 -12.65 -6.98 -4.63
CA GLY A 231 -11.48 -7.79 -4.94
C GLY A 231 -10.83 -7.42 -6.27
N VAL A 232 -9.79 -8.19 -6.65
CA VAL A 232 -9.05 -8.00 -7.91
C VAL A 232 -8.71 -9.36 -8.55
N PRO A 233 -8.91 -9.54 -9.87
CA PRO A 233 -8.59 -10.81 -10.56
C PRO A 233 -7.14 -11.25 -10.40
N LYS A 234 -6.20 -10.30 -10.29
CA LYS A 234 -4.77 -10.54 -10.02
C LYS A 234 -4.54 -11.41 -8.77
N THR A 235 -5.44 -11.42 -7.80
CA THR A 235 -5.33 -12.29 -6.62
C THR A 235 -5.37 -13.77 -7.01
N ILE A 236 -6.19 -14.14 -8.00
CA ILE A 236 -6.32 -15.53 -8.46
C ILE A 236 -5.03 -15.99 -9.13
N SER A 237 -4.46 -15.19 -10.03
CA SER A 237 -3.17 -15.50 -10.68
C SER A 237 -2.03 -15.57 -9.67
N ASN A 238 -2.02 -14.69 -8.66
CA ASN A 238 -1.06 -14.75 -7.55
C ASN A 238 -1.19 -16.06 -6.74
N LEU A 239 -2.42 -16.51 -6.44
CA LEU A 239 -2.64 -17.73 -5.66
C LEU A 239 -2.28 -19.00 -6.45
N LEU A 240 -2.57 -19.01 -7.74
CA LEU A 240 -2.37 -20.18 -8.61
C LEU A 240 -0.93 -20.31 -9.12
N SER A 241 -0.29 -19.21 -9.47
CA SER A 241 1.00 -19.21 -10.19
C SER A 241 2.07 -18.33 -9.56
N ALA A 242 1.78 -17.64 -8.45
CA ALA A 242 2.64 -16.58 -7.87
C ALA A 242 3.06 -15.49 -8.89
N GLU A 243 2.28 -15.31 -9.95
CA GLU A 243 2.51 -14.31 -10.99
C GLU A 243 2.01 -12.94 -10.54
N ALA A 244 2.77 -12.26 -9.68
CA ALA A 244 2.60 -10.83 -9.57
C ALA A 244 3.09 -10.18 -10.88
N LYS A 245 2.35 -9.21 -11.42
CA LYS A 245 2.79 -8.33 -12.53
C LYS A 245 4.22 -7.80 -12.32
N ASP A 246 4.65 -7.67 -11.06
CA ASP A 246 5.99 -7.24 -10.65
C ASP A 246 7.05 -8.34 -10.84
N VAL A 247 6.70 -9.62 -10.65
CA VAL A 247 7.52 -10.80 -11.01
C VAL A 247 7.55 -10.98 -12.52
N ALA A 248 6.44 -10.76 -13.22
CA ALA A 248 6.41 -10.77 -14.69
C ALA A 248 7.25 -9.64 -15.31
N SER A 249 7.26 -8.45 -14.67
CA SER A 249 8.11 -7.32 -15.07
C SER A 249 9.58 -7.58 -14.78
N THR A 250 9.90 -8.24 -13.65
CA THR A 250 11.27 -8.66 -13.30
C THR A 250 11.76 -9.74 -14.27
N ARG A 251 10.90 -10.71 -14.61
CA ARG A 251 11.14 -11.76 -15.63
C ARG A 251 11.33 -11.17 -17.04
N ALA A 252 10.69 -10.04 -17.35
CA ALA A 252 10.85 -9.34 -18.63
C ALA A 252 12.11 -8.45 -18.69
N MET A 253 12.63 -7.99 -17.54
CA MET A 253 13.82 -7.14 -17.46
C MET A 253 15.14 -7.94 -17.40
N ASP A 254 15.13 -9.12 -16.77
CA ASP A 254 16.31 -10.00 -16.70
C ASP A 254 15.92 -11.48 -16.73
N PRO A 255 15.85 -12.10 -17.93
CA PRO A 255 15.54 -13.52 -18.08
C PRO A 255 16.53 -14.44 -17.35
N GLY A 256 17.81 -14.03 -17.24
CA GLY A 256 18.90 -14.88 -16.78
C GLY A 256 18.93 -15.18 -15.28
N VAL A 257 18.25 -14.36 -14.46
CA VAL A 257 18.19 -14.56 -13.00
C VAL A 257 17.29 -15.74 -12.61
N LEU A 258 16.34 -16.12 -13.48
CA LEU A 258 15.44 -17.26 -13.29
C LEU A 258 15.77 -18.46 -14.19
N ASP A 259 16.71 -18.34 -15.12
CA ASP A 259 17.16 -19.41 -16.04
C ASP A 259 18.00 -20.51 -15.36
N SER A 260 18.18 -20.46 -14.04
CA SER A 260 18.56 -21.65 -13.29
C SER A 260 17.33 -22.55 -13.14
N GLU A 261 16.97 -23.26 -14.22
CA GLU A 261 15.70 -24.00 -14.40
C GLU A 261 15.27 -24.83 -13.18
N ILE A 262 16.21 -25.36 -12.39
CA ILE A 262 15.91 -26.17 -11.20
C ILE A 262 15.70 -25.31 -9.94
N LEU A 263 16.50 -24.26 -9.76
CA LEU A 263 16.42 -23.37 -8.60
C LEU A 263 15.22 -22.42 -8.71
N GLY A 264 14.90 -21.98 -9.94
CA GLY A 264 13.77 -21.11 -10.26
C GLY A 264 12.42 -21.80 -10.02
N LEU A 265 12.25 -23.04 -10.51
CA LEU A 265 11.02 -23.81 -10.32
C LEU A 265 10.78 -24.19 -8.85
N GLN A 266 11.79 -24.71 -8.16
CA GLN A 266 11.66 -25.05 -6.74
C GLN A 266 11.41 -23.80 -5.88
N THR A 267 12.09 -22.68 -6.16
CA THR A 267 11.84 -21.43 -5.43
C THR A 267 10.44 -20.90 -5.70
N LEU A 268 9.94 -21.01 -6.93
CA LEU A 268 8.57 -20.61 -7.27
C LEU A 268 7.52 -21.45 -6.53
N GLU A 269 7.70 -22.76 -6.43
CA GLU A 269 6.82 -23.63 -5.64
C GLU A 269 6.78 -23.22 -4.16
N HIS A 270 7.94 -22.86 -3.59
CA HIS A 270 8.01 -22.35 -2.21
C HIS A 270 7.32 -20.99 -2.06
N VAL A 271 7.51 -20.07 -3.00
CA VAL A 271 6.81 -18.77 -3.03
C VAL A 271 5.30 -18.98 -3.11
N MET A 272 4.83 -19.88 -3.98
CA MET A 272 3.42 -20.23 -4.09
C MET A 272 2.88 -20.81 -2.78
N ARG A 273 3.63 -21.71 -2.13
CA ARG A 273 3.22 -22.27 -0.85
C ARG A 273 3.10 -21.20 0.24
N VAL A 274 4.07 -20.29 0.33
CA VAL A 274 4.07 -19.20 1.32
C VAL A 274 2.95 -18.21 1.07
N THR A 275 2.78 -17.74 -0.17
CA THR A 275 1.73 -16.77 -0.51
C THR A 275 0.32 -17.33 -0.26
N ARG A 276 0.12 -18.64 -0.43
CA ARG A 276 -1.13 -19.34 -0.07
C ARG A 276 -1.42 -19.36 1.43
N THR A 277 -0.40 -19.20 2.28
CA THR A 277 -0.60 -19.08 3.73
C THR A 277 -1.06 -17.69 4.16
N TRP A 278 -0.96 -16.67 3.30
CA TRP A 278 -1.36 -15.30 3.64
C TRP A 278 -2.88 -15.14 3.55
N ASP A 279 -3.56 -15.37 4.68
CA ASP A 279 -5.02 -15.26 4.82
C ASP A 279 -5.61 -13.95 4.29
N SER A 280 -4.89 -12.84 4.40
CA SER A 280 -5.35 -11.54 3.88
C SER A 280 -5.69 -11.56 2.39
N MET A 281 -5.02 -12.43 1.61
CA MET A 281 -5.27 -12.62 0.18
C MET A 281 -6.71 -13.06 -0.10
N ALA A 282 -7.33 -13.82 0.79
CA ALA A 282 -8.74 -14.22 0.65
C ALA A 282 -9.67 -12.99 0.59
N SER A 283 -9.30 -11.89 1.26
CA SER A 283 -10.07 -10.63 1.24
C SER A 283 -10.03 -9.95 -0.13
N LEU A 284 -9.01 -10.24 -0.94
CA LEU A 284 -8.80 -9.68 -2.27
C LEU A 284 -9.37 -10.56 -3.39
N LEU A 285 -10.00 -11.69 -3.06
CA LEU A 285 -10.67 -12.52 -4.05
C LEU A 285 -11.83 -11.74 -4.70
N PRO A 286 -12.02 -11.89 -6.02
CA PRO A 286 -13.13 -11.30 -6.76
C PRO A 286 -14.49 -11.66 -6.15
N LYS A 287 -15.33 -10.66 -5.94
CA LYS A 287 -16.70 -10.76 -5.42
C LYS A 287 -17.68 -10.25 -6.47
N GLY A 288 -18.84 -10.89 -6.58
CA GLY A 288 -19.89 -10.52 -7.54
C GLY A 288 -19.97 -11.39 -8.80
N GLY A 289 -19.14 -12.44 -8.89
CA GLY A 289 -19.23 -13.48 -9.93
C GLY A 289 -19.19 -12.92 -11.36
N GLU A 290 -19.90 -13.61 -12.26
CA GLU A 290 -19.95 -13.24 -13.68
C GLU A 290 -20.54 -11.84 -13.91
N THR A 291 -21.47 -11.40 -13.06
CA THR A 291 -22.08 -10.06 -13.16
C THR A 291 -21.05 -8.93 -13.13
N ILE A 292 -20.02 -9.08 -12.31
CA ILE A 292 -18.99 -8.05 -12.07
C ILE A 292 -17.73 -8.34 -12.87
N TRP A 293 -17.28 -9.59 -12.90
CA TRP A 293 -15.97 -9.96 -13.45
C TRP A 293 -16.05 -10.62 -14.83
N GLY A 294 -17.26 -10.85 -15.33
CA GLY A 294 -17.48 -11.48 -16.62
C GLY A 294 -17.27 -12.99 -16.60
N ASN A 295 -17.26 -13.54 -17.80
CA ASN A 295 -17.17 -14.97 -18.06
C ASN A 295 -16.24 -15.20 -19.25
N LEU A 296 -16.37 -16.33 -19.95
CA LEU A 296 -15.52 -16.63 -21.11
C LEU A 296 -15.76 -15.68 -22.29
N ASP A 297 -16.93 -15.04 -22.35
CA ASP A 297 -17.37 -14.24 -23.49
C ASP A 297 -17.12 -12.74 -23.31
N TRP A 298 -16.86 -12.27 -22.08
CA TRP A 298 -16.57 -10.86 -21.81
C TRP A 298 -15.83 -10.65 -20.48
N SER A 299 -15.12 -9.52 -20.35
CA SER A 299 -14.53 -9.07 -19.09
C SER A 299 -14.62 -7.54 -18.93
N PRO A 300 -14.50 -6.99 -17.70
CA PRO A 300 -14.47 -5.54 -17.49
C PRO A 300 -13.32 -4.83 -18.21
N GLU A 301 -12.26 -5.55 -18.57
CA GLU A 301 -11.07 -4.99 -19.25
C GLU A 301 -11.18 -5.03 -20.79
N GLU A 302 -12.32 -5.43 -21.36
CA GLU A 302 -12.55 -5.38 -22.81
C GLU A 302 -12.30 -3.97 -23.37
N GLY A 303 -11.33 -3.88 -24.28
CA GLY A 303 -10.87 -2.62 -24.89
C GLY A 303 -9.39 -2.32 -24.64
N HIS A 304 -8.72 -3.01 -23.71
CA HIS A 304 -7.26 -2.97 -23.62
C HIS A 304 -6.66 -3.90 -24.68
N ALA A 305 -6.47 -3.39 -25.90
CA ALA A 305 -5.76 -4.11 -26.95
C ALA A 305 -4.37 -4.53 -26.43
N CYS A 306 -4.08 -5.84 -26.40
CA CYS A 306 -2.72 -6.34 -26.26
C CYS A 306 -1.93 -5.96 -27.51
N ASP A 307 -1.42 -4.74 -27.56
CA ASP A 307 -0.54 -4.32 -28.65
C ASP A 307 0.80 -5.05 -28.48
N PHE A 308 0.98 -6.12 -29.25
CA PHE A 308 2.25 -6.84 -29.38
C PHE A 308 3.29 -6.05 -30.19
N SER A 309 3.14 -4.73 -30.36
CA SER A 309 4.16 -3.93 -31.03
C SER A 309 5.49 -4.03 -30.27
N LYS A 310 6.45 -4.72 -30.88
CA LYS A 310 7.87 -4.76 -30.51
C LYS A 310 8.41 -3.32 -30.47
N LYS A 311 8.23 -2.62 -29.35
CA LYS A 311 8.96 -1.39 -29.10
C LYS A 311 10.41 -1.77 -28.82
N ARG A 312 11.26 -1.58 -29.84
CA ARG A 312 12.71 -1.44 -29.69
C ARG A 312 12.97 -0.49 -28.51
N TYR A 313 13.45 -1.05 -27.40
CA TYR A 313 13.97 -0.30 -26.25
C TYR A 313 15.23 0.44 -26.68
N SER A 314 15.06 1.61 -27.30
CA SER A 314 16.12 2.60 -27.56
C SER A 314 15.48 3.89 -28.08
N ARG A 315 14.63 4.50 -27.25
CA ARG A 315 14.41 5.96 -27.11
C ARG A 315 13.27 6.06 -26.10
N ALA A 316 13.59 6.42 -24.86
CA ALA A 316 12.60 6.99 -23.97
C ALA A 316 12.05 8.23 -24.69
N SER A 317 10.95 8.04 -25.41
CA SER A 317 10.13 9.13 -25.88
C SER A 317 9.59 9.79 -24.63
N ALA A 318 10.12 10.96 -24.32
CA ALA A 318 9.43 11.96 -23.56
C ALA A 318 8.08 12.20 -24.24
N GLY A 319 7.06 11.51 -23.76
CA GLY A 319 5.67 11.65 -24.11
C GLY A 319 4.91 11.43 -22.82
N GLU A 320 4.30 12.52 -22.34
CA GLU A 320 3.40 12.66 -21.20
C GLU A 320 3.15 11.36 -20.42
N LYS A 321 3.99 11.10 -19.41
CA LYS A 321 3.48 10.42 -18.22
C LYS A 321 2.57 11.43 -17.55
N ASP A 322 1.31 11.09 -17.32
CA ASP A 322 0.34 11.83 -16.52
C ASP A 322 0.85 12.04 -15.08
N THR A 323 1.83 12.92 -14.89
CA THR A 323 2.21 13.45 -13.57
C THR A 323 1.03 14.19 -12.94
N ASN A 324 0.18 14.80 -13.77
CA ASN A 324 -1.05 15.46 -13.33
C ASN A 324 -2.02 14.51 -12.59
N GLY A 325 -2.13 13.24 -12.96
CA GLY A 325 -3.12 12.32 -12.37
C GLY A 325 -2.77 11.84 -10.95
N SER A 326 -1.49 11.68 -10.64
CA SER A 326 -1.03 11.37 -9.28
C SER A 326 -1.01 12.62 -8.39
N ASP A 327 -0.64 13.78 -8.95
CA ASP A 327 -0.57 15.04 -8.22
C ASP A 327 -1.96 15.53 -7.81
N VAL A 328 -2.96 15.37 -8.68
CA VAL A 328 -4.38 15.69 -8.36
C VAL A 328 -4.88 14.86 -7.17
N LYS A 329 -4.49 13.58 -7.06
CA LYS A 329 -4.92 12.72 -5.94
C LYS A 329 -4.26 13.10 -4.60
N ILE A 330 -3.03 13.61 -4.64
CA ILE A 330 -2.34 14.12 -3.44
C ILE A 330 -2.96 15.44 -3.00
N ASP A 331 -3.26 16.33 -3.94
CA ASP A 331 -3.93 17.61 -3.66
C ASP A 331 -5.26 17.42 -2.93
N ASP A 332 -6.10 16.50 -3.39
CA ASP A 332 -7.39 16.21 -2.76
C ASP A 332 -7.22 15.74 -1.30
N VAL A 333 -6.22 14.91 -1.01
CA VAL A 333 -5.91 14.47 0.36
C VAL A 333 -5.47 15.65 1.21
N LEU A 334 -4.57 16.50 0.71
CA LEU A 334 -4.09 17.68 1.44
C LEU A 334 -5.24 18.67 1.71
N ARG A 335 -6.11 18.93 0.73
CA ARG A 335 -7.28 19.80 0.86
C ARG A 335 -8.29 19.25 1.86
N ALA A 336 -8.61 17.95 1.80
CA ALA A 336 -9.52 17.31 2.76
C ALA A 336 -8.95 17.37 4.20
N ALA A 337 -7.65 17.13 4.36
CA ALA A 337 -6.95 17.25 5.63
C ALA A 337 -6.94 18.71 6.15
N ALA A 338 -6.88 19.69 5.26
CA ALA A 338 -7.01 21.12 5.58
C ALA A 338 -8.46 21.60 5.80
N GLY A 339 -9.47 20.71 5.65
CA GLY A 339 -10.87 20.99 5.98
C GLY A 339 -11.82 21.14 4.80
N ALA A 340 -11.33 21.03 3.57
CA ALA A 340 -12.17 21.10 2.38
C ALA A 340 -13.27 20.03 2.40
N SER A 341 -14.47 20.43 1.97
CA SER A 341 -15.61 19.56 1.71
C SER A 341 -15.45 18.83 0.38
N GLY A 342 -16.25 17.77 0.19
CA GLY A 342 -16.33 17.07 -1.09
C GLY A 342 -16.65 18.00 -2.26
N ALA A 343 -17.52 19.00 -2.06
CA ALA A 343 -17.85 19.97 -3.11
C ALA A 343 -16.66 20.86 -3.50
N GLU A 344 -15.85 21.29 -2.54
CA GLU A 344 -14.68 22.15 -2.77
C GLU A 344 -13.53 21.44 -3.48
N ILE A 345 -13.41 20.11 -3.33
CA ILE A 345 -12.47 19.28 -4.09
C ILE A 345 -13.03 18.83 -5.46
N GLY A 346 -14.21 19.33 -5.84
CA GLY A 346 -14.85 19.10 -7.13
C GLY A 346 -15.79 17.91 -7.18
N GLY A 347 -16.31 17.46 -6.04
CA GLY A 347 -17.36 16.46 -5.92
C GLY A 347 -16.91 15.02 -6.18
N ASP A 348 -17.88 14.17 -6.51
CA ASP A 348 -17.67 12.76 -6.80
C ASP A 348 -16.96 12.59 -8.15
N LYS A 349 -15.62 12.58 -8.12
CA LYS A 349 -14.79 12.26 -9.28
C LYS A 349 -14.45 10.78 -9.27
N VAL A 350 -15.25 10.00 -9.97
CA VAL A 350 -15.04 8.55 -10.09
C VAL A 350 -14.24 8.26 -11.35
N TYR A 351 -13.01 7.76 -11.14
CA TYR A 351 -12.07 7.42 -12.22
C TYR A 351 -12.07 5.91 -12.53
N SER A 352 -13.11 5.18 -12.14
CA SER A 352 -13.27 3.74 -12.38
C SER A 352 -14.59 3.46 -13.06
N ASP A 353 -14.70 2.29 -13.68
CA ASP A 353 -15.93 1.81 -14.32
C ASP A 353 -17.03 1.41 -13.33
N ILE A 354 -16.91 1.76 -12.05
CA ILE A 354 -17.80 1.28 -10.99
C ILE A 354 -19.27 1.65 -11.24
N PHE A 355 -19.57 2.80 -11.86
CA PHE A 355 -20.94 3.16 -12.22
C PHE A 355 -21.49 2.24 -13.32
N ARG A 356 -20.72 1.99 -14.38
CA ARG A 356 -21.07 1.03 -15.43
C ARG A 356 -21.22 -0.39 -14.87
N MET A 357 -20.40 -0.77 -13.91
CA MET A 357 -20.54 -2.05 -13.21
C MET A 357 -21.80 -2.09 -12.34
N SER A 358 -22.16 -0.97 -11.69
CA SER A 358 -23.34 -0.87 -10.82
C SER A 358 -24.66 -1.04 -11.57
N GLU A 359 -24.74 -0.63 -12.85
CA GLU A 359 -25.90 -0.85 -13.72
C GLU A 359 -26.24 -2.34 -13.89
N ARG A 360 -25.27 -3.23 -13.64
CA ARG A 360 -25.43 -4.68 -13.75
C ARG A 360 -25.88 -5.32 -12.43
N ILE A 361 -25.85 -4.58 -11.33
CA ILE A 361 -26.20 -5.06 -9.99
C ILE A 361 -27.68 -4.80 -9.75
N ASN A 362 -28.47 -5.87 -9.70
CA ASN A 362 -29.87 -5.78 -9.31
C ASN A 362 -29.96 -5.79 -7.77
N LEU A 363 -29.91 -4.61 -7.15
CA LEU A 363 -30.10 -4.48 -5.70
C LEU A 363 -31.55 -4.84 -5.38
N ARG A 364 -31.79 -5.97 -4.70
CA ARG A 364 -33.09 -6.23 -4.07
C ARG A 364 -33.31 -5.15 -3.01
N GLN A 365 -34.26 -4.25 -3.25
CA GLN A 365 -34.70 -3.25 -2.28
C GLN A 365 -35.32 -3.90 -1.06
#